data_AF-A0A2S5CGE4-F1
#
_entry.id   AF-A0A2S5CGE4-F1
#
_cell.length_a   1.000
_cell.length_b   1.000
_cell.length_c   1.000
_cell.angle_alpha   90.00
_cell.angle_beta   90.00
_cell.angle_gamma   90.00
#
_symmetry.space_group_name_H-M   'P 1'
#
loop_
_entity.id
_entity.type
_entity.pdbx_description
1 polymer ?
#
loop_
_entity_poly.entity_id
_entity_poly.type
_entity_poly.pdbx_seq_one_letter_code
_entity_poly.pdbx_strand_id
1 'polypeptide(L)'
;MNRYLVLLVIVLTASLSAQAKEQRSYKAKAVFKYMHPCPANGHKSGACPGYVIDHIQALACGGADAPENMQWQTVEEGKAKDKWERKDCQR
;
A
#
# COMPACT_ATOMS: atom_id res chain seq x y z
N MET A 1 -43.72 -9.13 -33.93
CA MET A 1 -42.47 -9.80 -33.49
C MET A 1 -41.51 -8.75 -32.93
N ASN A 2 -40.74 -9.12 -31.92
CA ASN A 2 -40.64 -8.43 -30.64
C ASN A 2 -39.67 -7.21 -30.60
N ARG A 3 -40.20 -5.97 -30.58
CA ARG A 3 -39.40 -4.73 -30.41
C ARG A 3 -38.80 -4.58 -28.99
N TYR A 4 -39.24 -5.43 -28.05
CA TYR A 4 -38.77 -5.47 -26.66
C TYR A 4 -37.45 -6.23 -26.48
N LEU A 5 -36.94 -6.93 -27.51
CA LEU A 5 -35.67 -7.67 -27.40
C LEU A 5 -34.43 -6.75 -27.49
N VAL A 6 -34.58 -5.54 -28.03
CA VAL A 6 -33.45 -4.60 -28.20
C VAL A 6 -33.23 -3.71 -26.96
N LEU A 7 -34.19 -3.66 -26.03
CA LEU A 7 -34.14 -2.79 -24.83
C LEU A 7 -33.71 -3.50 -23.55
N LEU A 8 -33.34 -4.79 -23.61
CA LEU A 8 -32.93 -5.59 -22.44
C LEU A 8 -31.43 -5.95 -22.40
N VAL A 9 -30.61 -5.24 -23.17
CA VAL A 9 -29.14 -5.40 -23.17
C VAL A 9 -28.46 -4.09 -22.73
N ILE A 10 -29.02 -3.42 -21.71
CA ILE A 10 -28.50 -2.14 -21.18
C ILE A 10 -27.92 -2.28 -19.76
N VAL A 11 -28.00 -3.42 -19.07
CA VAL A 11 -27.67 -3.47 -17.63
C VAL A 11 -26.86 -4.70 -17.20
N LEU A 12 -25.80 -5.08 -17.93
CA LEU A 12 -24.87 -6.07 -17.38
C LEU A 12 -23.41 -5.69 -17.67
N THR A 13 -22.68 -5.52 -16.58
CA THR A 13 -21.22 -5.38 -16.45
C THR A 13 -20.61 -4.02 -16.81
N ALA A 14 -21.17 -2.93 -16.30
CA ALA A 14 -20.33 -1.80 -15.89
C ALA A 14 -19.58 -2.23 -14.61
N SER A 15 -18.48 -2.99 -14.78
CA SER A 15 -17.51 -3.22 -13.72
C SER A 15 -16.82 -1.90 -13.43
N LEU A 16 -17.45 -1.04 -12.62
CA LEU A 16 -16.76 0.02 -11.90
C LEU A 16 -15.78 -0.69 -10.96
N SER A 17 -14.55 -0.91 -11.43
CA SER A 17 -13.41 -1.12 -10.54
C SER A 17 -13.25 0.20 -9.79
N ALA A 18 -13.96 0.34 -8.68
CA ALA A 18 -13.62 1.32 -7.67
C ALA A 18 -12.21 0.96 -7.23
N GLN A 19 -11.22 1.65 -7.81
CA GLN A 19 -9.84 1.62 -7.36
C GLN A 19 -9.85 2.28 -5.97
N ALA A 20 -10.29 1.52 -4.95
CA ALA A 20 -10.15 1.91 -3.58
C ALA A 20 -8.65 2.17 -3.41
N LYS A 21 -8.28 3.43 -3.20
CA LYS A 21 -6.92 3.83 -2.89
C LYS A 21 -6.57 3.06 -1.62
N GLU A 22 -5.92 1.92 -1.81
CA GLU A 22 -5.76 0.89 -0.81
C GLU A 22 -5.22 1.57 0.44
N GLN A 23 -6.05 1.60 1.49
CA GLN A 23 -5.65 2.17 2.76
C GLN A 23 -4.53 1.27 3.25
N ARG A 24 -3.27 1.68 2.99
CA ARG A 24 -2.03 0.94 3.31
C ARG A 24 -2.28 0.02 4.50
N SER A 25 -2.14 -1.28 4.27
CA SER A 25 -2.68 -2.31 5.15
C SER A 25 -2.15 -2.14 6.57
N TYR A 26 -3.00 -1.62 7.46
CA TYR A 26 -2.69 -1.51 8.88
C TYR A 26 -2.33 -2.88 9.46
N LYS A 27 -2.99 -3.94 8.95
CA LYS A 27 -2.71 -5.33 9.31
C LYS A 27 -1.28 -5.73 8.94
N ALA A 28 -0.82 -5.42 7.72
CA ALA A 28 0.54 -5.74 7.30
C ALA A 28 1.59 -5.04 8.18
N LYS A 29 1.36 -3.76 8.52
CA LYS A 29 2.24 -3.03 9.45
C LYS A 29 2.23 -3.63 10.86
N ALA A 30 1.08 -4.09 11.35
CA ALA A 30 0.99 -4.72 12.66
C ALA A 30 1.74 -6.06 12.70
N VAL A 31 1.59 -6.89 11.66
CA VAL A 31 2.33 -8.15 11.51
C VAL A 31 3.83 -7.87 11.43
N PHE A 32 4.25 -6.90 10.61
CA PHE A 32 5.65 -6.50 10.51
C PHE A 32 6.23 -6.09 11.87
N LYS A 33 5.56 -5.23 12.65
CA LYS A 33 6.04 -4.83 13.99
C LYS A 33 6.15 -5.98 14.98
N TYR A 34 5.26 -6.97 14.86
CA TYR A 34 5.31 -8.16 15.71
C TYR A 34 6.55 -9.01 15.42
N MET A 35 6.86 -9.21 14.13
CA MET A 35 8.02 -9.98 13.65
C MET A 35 9.35 -9.21 13.80
N HIS A 36 9.30 -7.89 13.62
CA HIS A 36 10.44 -6.98 13.63
C HIS A 36 10.16 -5.84 14.62
N PRO A 37 10.46 -6.03 15.92
CA PRO A 37 10.23 -5.01 16.93
C PRO A 37 10.96 -3.70 16.62
N CYS A 38 10.47 -2.59 17.16
CA CYS A 38 11.05 -1.27 16.93
C CYS A 38 12.54 -1.22 17.32
N PRO A 39 13.44 -0.75 16.44
CA PRO A 39 14.87 -0.67 16.74
C PRO A 39 15.22 0.30 17.87
N ALA A 40 14.39 1.32 18.13
CA ALA A 40 14.67 2.33 19.16
C ALA A 40 14.29 1.89 20.59
N ASN A 41 13.26 1.05 20.75
CA ASN A 41 12.71 0.71 22.07
C ASN A 41 12.24 -0.75 22.21
N GLY A 42 12.38 -1.59 21.19
CA GLY A 42 11.96 -2.99 21.20
C GLY A 42 10.45 -3.22 21.21
N HIS A 43 9.63 -2.18 21.08
CA HIS A 43 8.18 -2.34 21.12
C HIS A 43 7.65 -3.02 19.85
N LYS A 44 6.72 -3.96 20.04
CA LYS A 44 6.00 -4.66 18.96
C LYS A 44 4.72 -3.95 18.51
N SER A 45 4.40 -2.83 19.13
CA SER A 45 3.21 -2.03 18.86
C SER A 45 3.48 -0.55 19.12
N GLY A 46 2.57 0.32 18.68
CA GLY A 46 2.72 1.77 18.85
C GLY A 46 3.77 2.39 17.91
N ALA A 47 4.21 3.61 18.24
CA ALA A 47 5.19 4.36 17.47
C ALA A 47 6.63 3.89 17.75
N CYS A 48 7.51 4.06 16.76
CA CYS A 48 8.94 3.83 16.90
C CYS A 48 9.67 5.17 16.75
N PRO A 49 10.23 5.75 17.82
CA PRO A 49 10.88 7.07 17.75
C PRO A 49 12.02 7.08 16.72
N GLY A 50 11.99 8.02 15.79
CA GLY A 50 13.03 8.18 14.76
C GLY A 50 12.90 7.26 13.54
N TYR A 51 11.95 6.32 13.54
CA TYR A 51 11.78 5.35 12.46
C TYR A 51 10.37 5.34 11.89
N VAL A 52 10.28 4.98 10.62
CA VAL A 52 9.06 4.67 9.89
C VAL A 52 9.10 3.24 9.37
N ILE A 53 7.93 2.66 9.14
CA ILE A 53 7.81 1.44 8.33
C ILE A 53 7.60 1.88 6.91
N ASP A 54 8.51 1.46 6.05
CA ASP A 54 8.48 1.71 4.63
C ASP A 54 8.64 0.40 3.85
N HIS A 55 8.35 0.43 2.55
CA HIS A 55 8.45 -0.74 1.70
C HIS A 55 9.86 -0.87 1.08
N ILE A 56 10.43 -2.08 1.01
CA ILE A 56 11.74 -2.33 0.39
C ILE A 56 11.67 -1.95 -1.09
N GLN A 57 10.74 -2.57 -1.82
CA GLN A 57 10.30 -2.10 -3.13
C GLN A 57 9.14 -1.14 -2.96
N ALA A 58 9.29 0.08 -3.43
CA ALA A 58 8.25 1.10 -3.38
C ALA A 58 6.93 0.59 -3.97
N LEU A 59 5.81 0.92 -3.32
CA LEU A 59 4.48 0.67 -3.88
C LEU A 59 4.29 1.37 -5.24
N ALA A 60 4.83 2.58 -5.39
CA ALA A 60 4.80 3.32 -6.65
C ALA A 60 5.51 2.56 -7.79
N CYS A 61 6.60 1.84 -7.46
CA CYS A 61 7.32 0.99 -8.41
C CYS A 61 6.69 -0.42 -8.56
N GLY A 62 5.52 -0.69 -7.99
CA GLY A 62 4.84 -1.98 -8.07
C GLY A 62 5.16 -2.98 -6.95
N GLY A 63 5.79 -2.52 -5.86
CA GLY A 63 6.03 -3.34 -4.67
C GLY A 63 4.74 -3.80 -4.00
N ALA A 64 4.80 -4.97 -3.35
CA ALA A 64 3.67 -5.53 -2.61
C ALA A 64 3.44 -4.80 -1.29
N ASP A 65 2.17 -4.58 -0.92
CA ASP A 65 1.81 -4.07 0.41
C ASP A 65 1.72 -5.21 1.45
N ALA A 66 2.85 -5.88 1.67
CA ALA A 66 2.96 -7.06 2.52
C ALA A 66 4.15 -6.97 3.49
N PRO A 67 4.11 -7.62 4.67
CA PRO A 67 5.18 -7.55 5.67
C PRO A 67 6.55 -7.94 5.13
N GLU A 68 6.60 -8.86 4.18
CA GLU A 68 7.82 -9.36 3.55
C GLU A 68 8.52 -8.29 2.70
N ASN A 69 7.76 -7.28 2.26
CA ASN A 69 8.27 -6.12 1.54
C ASN A 69 8.34 -4.89 2.45
N MET A 70 8.34 -5.03 3.77
CA MET A 70 8.46 -3.91 4.70
C MET A 70 9.82 -3.90 5.39
N GLN A 71 10.27 -2.71 5.78
CA GLN A 71 11.47 -2.49 6.57
C GLN A 71 11.28 -1.32 7.55
N TRP A 72 12.04 -1.36 8.64
CA TRP A 72 12.30 -0.15 9.40
C TRP A 72 13.27 0.73 8.63
N GLN A 73 12.96 2.02 8.57
CA GLN A 73 13.83 3.01 7.96
C GLN A 73 13.82 4.27 8.82
N THR A 74 14.94 4.98 8.89
CA THR A 74 14.93 6.26 9.60
C THR A 74 14.01 7.25 8.90
N VAL A 75 13.47 8.21 9.64
CA VAL A 75 12.62 9.27 9.05
C VAL A 75 13.35 10.03 7.95
N GLU A 76 14.66 10.22 8.08
CA GLU A 76 15.49 10.93 7.10
C GLU A 76 15.66 10.12 5.81
N GLU A 77 16.02 8.84 5.93
CA GLU A 77 16.14 7.93 4.78
C GLU A 77 14.81 7.76 4.05
N GLY A 78 13.70 7.64 4.79
CA GLY A 78 12.36 7.54 4.18
C GLY A 78 12.02 8.78 3.35
N LYS A 79 12.32 9.98 3.85
CA LYS A 79 12.15 11.23 3.08
C LYS A 79 13.04 11.28 1.83
N ALA A 80 14.28 10.79 1.94
CA ALA A 80 15.18 10.69 0.78
C ALA A 80 14.62 9.69 -0.25
N LYS A 81 14.03 8.58 0.23
CA LYS A 81 13.37 7.58 -0.60
C LYS A 81 12.17 8.14 -1.35
N ASP A 82 11.24 8.77 -0.63
CA ASP A 82 10.05 9.43 -1.17
C ASP A 82 10.39 10.46 -2.27
N LYS A 83 11.57 11.08 -2.23
CA LYS A 83 12.01 12.04 -3.26
C LYS A 83 12.32 11.36 -4.58
N TRP A 84 13.06 10.25 -4.59
CA TRP A 84 13.39 9.55 -5.84
C TRP A 84 12.22 8.68 -6.32
N GLU A 85 11.42 8.06 -5.43
CA GLU A 85 10.23 7.29 -5.83
C GLU A 85 9.24 8.14 -6.63
N ARG A 86 9.02 9.38 -6.17
CA ARG A 86 8.20 10.37 -6.87
C ARG A 86 8.77 10.82 -8.19
N LYS A 87 10.03 10.56 -8.51
CA LYS A 87 10.64 10.94 -9.79
C LYS A 87 10.65 9.75 -10.75
N ASP A 88 11.06 8.59 -10.25
CA ASP A 88 11.46 7.46 -11.08
C ASP A 88 10.37 6.38 -11.19
N CYS A 89 9.37 6.40 -10.31
CA CYS A 89 8.28 5.42 -10.28
C CYS A 89 6.89 6.05 -10.37
N GLN A 90 6.78 7.23 -10.96
CA GLN A 90 5.46 7.78 -11.30
C GLN A 90 4.78 6.85 -12.31
N ARG A 91 3.70 6.20 -11.88
CA ARG A 91 2.65 5.67 -12.76
C ARG A 91 1.63 6.76 -13.03
#